data_AF-A0A177MYG9-F1
#
_entry.id   AF-A0A177MYG9-F1
#
_cell.length_a   1.000
_cell.length_b   1.000
_cell.length_c   1.000
_cell.angle_alpha   90.00
_cell.angle_beta   90.00
_cell.angle_gamma   90.00
#
_symmetry.space_group_name_H-M   'P 1'
#
loop_
_entity.id
_entity.type
_entity.pdbx_description
1 polymer ?
#
loop_
_entity_poly.entity_id
_entity_poly.type
_entity_poly.pdbx_seq_one_letter_code
_entity_poly.pdbx_strand_id
1 'polypeptide(L)' 'MEDNLERERNQQEFRAILSTYSITQAQAVELITRETGQKVGTRKVPTWLADLETPSSRSCPNWAITALNKRIQRLQK' A
#
# COMPACT_ATOMS: atom_id res chain seq x y z
N MET A 1 -11.51 -17.48 8.54
CA MET A 1 -12.24 -16.34 7.94
C MET A 1 -11.60 -14.99 8.28
N GLU A 2 -10.78 -14.86 9.34
CA GLU A 2 -10.07 -13.61 9.70
C GLU A 2 -9.12 -13.04 8.63
N ASP A 3 -8.49 -13.89 7.81
CA ASP A 3 -7.45 -13.44 6.87
C ASP A 3 -7.99 -12.54 5.75
N ASN A 4 -9.28 -12.66 5.38
CA ASN A 4 -9.88 -11.81 4.35
C ASN A 4 -10.21 -10.39 4.87
N LEU A 5 -10.68 -10.31 6.12
CA LEU A 5 -11.02 -9.04 6.79
C LEU A 5 -9.78 -8.15 6.98
N GLU A 6 -8.65 -8.74 7.36
CA GLU A 6 -7.40 -7.98 7.51
C GLU A 6 -6.91 -7.43 6.17
N ARG A 7 -7.04 -8.21 5.09
CA ARG A 7 -6.71 -7.77 3.73
C ARG A 7 -7.57 -6.59 3.30
N GLU A 8 -8.89 -6.69 3.47
CA GLU A 8 -9.83 -5.61 3.13
C GLU A 8 -9.54 -4.34 3.90
N ARG A 9 -9.22 -4.46 5.19
CA ARG A 9 -8.85 -3.31 6.03
C ARG A 9 -7.57 -2.66 5.52
N ASN A 10 -6.55 -3.45 5.21
CA ASN A 10 -5.27 -2.97 4.71
C ASN A 10 -5.43 -2.27 3.35
N GLN A 11 -6.25 -2.82 2.45
CA GLN A 11 -6.55 -2.20 1.16
C GLN A 11 -7.29 -0.87 1.33
N GLN A 12 -8.30 -0.82 2.20
CA GLN A 12 -9.04 0.40 2.49
C GLN A 12 -8.15 1.49 3.08
N GLU A 13 -7.33 1.15 4.08
CA GLU A 13 -6.36 2.09 4.66
C GLU A 13 -5.38 2.62 3.62
N PHE A 14 -4.85 1.75 2.76
CA PHE A 14 -3.95 2.18 1.70
C PHE A 14 -4.64 3.15 0.73
N ARG A 15 -5.86 2.84 0.28
CA ARG A 15 -6.64 3.72 -0.61
C ARG A 15 -7.00 5.05 0.08
N ALA A 16 -7.34 5.02 1.37
CA ALA A 16 -7.64 6.21 2.15
C ALA A 16 -6.42 7.14 2.25
N ILE A 17 -5.22 6.60 2.43
CA ILE A 17 -3.97 7.38 2.42
C ILE A 17 -3.74 7.98 1.02
N LEU A 18 -3.87 7.20 -0.05
CA LEU A 18 -3.73 7.73 -1.41
C LEU A 18 -4.68 8.90 -1.69
N SER A 19 -5.94 8.75 -1.27
CA SER A 19 -6.97 9.79 -1.44
C SER A 19 -6.68 11.03 -0.59
N THR A 20 -6.37 10.84 0.70
CA THR A 20 -6.12 11.93 1.66
C THR A 20 -4.97 12.81 1.21
N TYR A 21 -3.90 12.22 0.69
CA TYR A 21 -2.70 12.95 0.28
C TYR A 21 -2.63 13.20 -1.24
N SER A 22 -3.68 12.85 -1.99
CA SER A 22 -3.72 12.93 -3.47
C SER A 22 -2.48 12.32 -4.14
N ILE A 23 -2.06 11.15 -3.68
CA ILE A 23 -0.88 10.44 -4.17
C ILE A 23 -1.33 9.34 -5.15
N THR A 24 -0.66 9.25 -6.30
CA THR A 24 -0.90 8.16 -7.26
C THR A 24 -0.28 6.85 -6.80
N GLN A 25 -0.78 5.71 -7.29
CA GLN A 25 -0.20 4.39 -6.98
C GLN A 25 1.30 4.32 -7.33
N ALA A 26 1.72 4.92 -8.44
CA ALA A 26 3.11 4.99 -8.85
C ALA A 26 3.98 5.79 -7.86
N GLN A 27 3.47 6.92 -7.38
CA GLN A 27 4.17 7.69 -6.34
C GLN A 27 4.23 6.92 -5.03
N ALA A 28 3.16 6.23 -4.62
CA ALA A 28 3.20 5.41 -3.42
C ALA A 28 4.26 4.30 -3.48
N VAL A 29 4.43 3.66 -4.64
CA VAL A 29 5.52 2.69 -4.88
C VAL A 29 6.88 3.34 -4.64
N GLU A 30 7.09 4.52 -5.20
CA GLU A 30 8.34 5.26 -5.05
C GLU A 30 8.60 5.63 -3.59
N LEU A 31 7.58 6.16 -2.90
CA LEU A 31 7.67 6.56 -1.49
C LEU A 31 8.00 5.37 -0.58
N ILE A 32 7.33 4.24 -0.78
CA ILE A 32 7.58 3.01 -0.01
C ILE A 32 8.97 2.47 -0.31
N THR A 33 9.40 2.47 -1.58
CA THR A 33 10.75 2.04 -1.96
C THR A 33 11.81 2.91 -1.31
N ARG A 34 11.59 4.23 -1.24
CA ARG A 34 12.50 5.18 -0.59
C ARG A 34 12.57 5.00 0.93
N GLU A 35 11.48 4.68 1.61
CA GLU A 35 11.51 4.43 3.06
C GLU A 35 12.06 3.07 3.45
N THR A 36 11.68 2.02 2.71
CA THR A 36 12.04 0.64 3.07
C THR A 36 13.38 0.21 2.49
N GLY A 37 13.88 0.92 1.46
CA GLY A 37 15.03 0.49 0.67
C GLY A 37 14.77 -0.76 -0.17
N GLN A 38 13.59 -1.37 -0.09
CA GLN A 38 13.22 -2.54 -0.88
C GLN A 38 12.66 -2.09 -2.23
N LYS A 39 13.13 -2.70 -3.33
CA LYS A 39 12.51 -2.51 -4.65
C LYS A 39 11.08 -3.06 -4.64
N VAL A 40 10.10 -2.19 -4.38
CA VAL A 40 8.70 -2.47 -4.62
C VAL A 40 8.47 -2.24 -6.11
N GLY A 41 8.20 -3.30 -6.87
CA GLY A 41 7.90 -3.15 -8.29
C GLY A 41 6.62 -2.34 -8.48
N THR A 42 6.55 -1.52 -9.53
CA THR A 42 5.35 -0.74 -9.88
C THR A 42 4.09 -1.58 -10.07
N ARG A 43 4.25 -2.88 -10.35
CA ARG A 43 3.16 -3.85 -10.44
C ARG A 43 2.69 -4.41 -9.08
N LYS A 44 3.44 -4.23 -7.98
CA LYS A 44 3.06 -4.79 -6.67
C LYS A 44 1.89 -4.07 -6.03
N VAL A 45 1.86 -2.73 -6.06
CA VAL A 45 0.76 -1.94 -5.49
C VAL A 45 -0.59 -2.26 -6.16
N PRO A 46 -0.71 -2.32 -7.50
CA PRO A 46 -1.96 -2.75 -8.12
C PRO A 46 -2.30 -4.21 -7.80
N THR A 47 -1.32 -5.10 -7.60
CA THR A 47 -1.58 -6.47 -7.10
C THR A 47 -2.08 -6.50 -5.64
N TRP A 48 -1.64 -5.57 -4.79
CA TRP A 48 -2.12 -5.47 -3.41
C TRP A 48 -3.53 -4.92 -3.32
N LEU A 49 -3.90 -4.04 -4.25
CA LEU A 49 -5.22 -3.43 -4.37
C LEU A 49 -6.16 -4.22 -5.29
N ALA A 50 -5.69 -5.33 -5.84
CA ALA A 50 -6.45 -6.22 -6.72
C ALA A 50 -7.54 -6.96 -5.94
N ASP A 51 -8.54 -7.41 -6.68
CA ASP A 51 -9.71 -8.08 -6.12
C ASP A 51 -9.33 -9.37 -5.37
N LEU A 52 -10.01 -9.63 -4.26
CA LEU A 52 -9.76 -10.79 -3.40
C LEU A 52 -10.10 -12.10 -4.11
N GLU A 53 -10.94 -12.05 -5.15
CA GLU A 53 -11.28 -13.20 -5.99
C GLU A 53 -10.13 -13.61 -6.93
N THR A 54 -9.11 -12.76 -7.13
CA THR A 54 -7.95 -13.17 -7.93
C THR A 54 -6.96 -14.01 -7.10
N PRO A 55 -6.62 -15.25 -7.53
CA PRO A 55 -5.68 -16.13 -6.81
C PRO A 55 -4.23 -15.60 -6.77
N SER A 56 -3.93 -14.57 -7.57
CA SER A 56 -2.66 -13.82 -7.53
C SER A 56 -2.70 -12.57 -6.64
N SER A 57 -3.85 -12.26 -6.02
CA SER A 57 -3.99 -11.14 -5.09
C SER A 57 -3.17 -11.44 -3.84
N ARG A 58 -1.99 -10.81 -3.76
CA ARG A 58 -1.14 -10.91 -2.58
C ARG A 58 -1.70 -9.95 -1.54
N SER A 59 -1.96 -10.45 -0.33
CA SER A 59 -2.40 -9.63 0.81
C SER A 59 -1.61 -8.33 0.88
N CYS A 60 -2.32 -7.20 0.92
CA CYS A 60 -1.68 -5.90 1.11
C CYS A 60 -0.95 -5.95 2.46
N PRO A 61 0.39 -5.89 2.48
CA PRO A 61 1.12 -6.15 3.71
C PRO A 61 1.07 -4.93 4.61
N ASN A 62 0.86 -5.16 5.92
CA ASN A 62 0.74 -4.08 6.90
C ASN A 62 1.99 -3.17 6.96
N TRP A 63 3.17 -3.71 6.65
CA TRP A 63 4.41 -2.93 6.57
C TRP A 63 4.39 -1.89 5.44
N ALA A 64 3.67 -2.12 4.34
CA ALA A 64 3.58 -1.18 3.22
C ALA A 64 2.78 0.07 3.58
N ILE A 65 1.67 -0.11 4.31
CA ILE A 65 0.88 0.99 4.88
C ILE A 65 1.73 1.78 5.86
N THR A 66 2.42 1.07 6.76
CA THR A 66 3.28 1.70 7.78
C THR A 66 4.41 2.52 7.13
N ALA A 67 5.06 1.97 6.09
CA ALA A 67 6.12 2.66 5.36
C ALA A 67 5.60 3.89 4.61
N LEU A 68 4.47 3.77 3.93
CA LEU A 68 3.84 4.89 3.22
C LEU A 68 3.48 6.01 4.20
N ASN A 69 2.83 5.67 5.32
CA ASN A 69 2.43 6.63 6.35
C ASN A 69 3.65 7.32 6.96
N LYS A 70 4.72 6.57 7.31
CA LYS A 70 5.99 7.14 7.77
C LYS A 70 6.61 8.12 6.76
N ARG A 71 6.62 7.77 5.46
CA ARG A 71 7.15 8.69 4.43
C ARG A 71 6.36 9.98 4.39
N ILE A 72 5.04 9.86 4.39
CA ILE A 72 4.15 11.01 4.26
C ILE A 72 4.27 11.92 5.47
N GLN A 73 4.32 11.36 6.69
CA GLN A 73 4.58 12.13 7.91
C GLN A 73 5.92 12.87 7.85
N ARG A 74 6.96 12.27 7.26
CA ARG A 74 8.26 12.93 7.03
C ARG A 74 8.20 14.04 5.98
N LEU A 75 7.30 13.96 4.99
CA LEU A 75 7.13 14.99 3.96
C LEU A 75 6.30 16.19 4.44
N GLN A 76 5.46 15.99 5.46
CA GLN A 76 4.61 17.03 6.06
C GLN A 76 5.30 17.80 7.21
N LYS A 77 6.57 17.50 7.49
CA LYS A 77 7.35 18.07 8.59
C LYS A 77 8.51 18.90 8.04
#